data_AF-A0A968CJ98-F1
#
_entry.id   AF-A0A968CJ98-F1
#
_cell.length_a   1.000
_cell.length_b   1.000
_cell.length_c   1.000
_cell.angle_alpha   90.00
_cell.angle_beta   90.00
_cell.angle_gamma   90.00
#
_symmetry.space_group_name_H-M   'P 1'
#
loop_
_entity.id
_entity.type
_entity.pdbx_description
1 polymer ?
#
loop_
_entity_poly.entity_id
_entity_poly.type
_entity_poly.pdbx_seq_one_letter_code
_entity_poly.pdbx_strand_id
1 'polypeptide(L)'
;MLPSNHAWQPTMHDIVLMIGLLVLYFEIVKSTKTGSTTVVDHTLSTFVFIAYLLEFLMAPIVADSTFVLLGCMSLLDVLAGFTITIVAARRDFSVGGG
;
A
#
# COMPACT_ATOMS: atom_id res chain seq x y z
N MET A 1 4.17 12.19 27.11
CA MET A 1 5.31 13.12 27.09
C MET A 1 6.48 12.35 26.52
N LEU A 2 7.13 12.84 25.46
CA LEU A 2 8.33 12.18 24.93
C LEU A 2 9.52 12.44 25.88
N PRO A 3 10.53 11.55 25.91
CA PRO A 3 11.78 11.78 26.67
C PRO A 3 12.48 13.10 26.32
N SER A 4 12.19 13.67 25.14
CA SER A 4 12.64 14.99 24.69
C SER A 4 11.89 16.19 25.32
N ASN A 5 11.04 15.95 26.34
CA ASN A 5 10.13 16.93 26.94
C ASN A 5 9.13 17.58 25.96
N HIS A 6 8.96 17.02 24.75
CA HIS A 6 7.91 17.43 23.83
C HIS A 6 6.64 16.60 24.01
N ALA A 7 5.48 17.26 23.94
CA ALA A 7 4.20 16.57 23.86
C ALA A 7 3.96 16.15 22.40
N TRP A 8 4.04 14.84 22.13
CA TRP A 8 3.50 14.30 20.89
C TRP A 8 1.98 14.30 20.98
N GLN A 9 1.33 15.07 20.11
CA GLN A 9 -0.12 15.20 20.04
C GLN A 9 -0.59 14.82 18.63
N PRO A 10 -0.82 13.51 18.36
CA PRO A 10 -1.27 13.06 17.06
C PRO A 10 -2.65 13.63 16.75
N THR A 11 -2.80 14.14 15.54
CA THR A 11 -4.08 14.56 14.97
C THR A 11 -4.83 13.34 14.40
N MET A 12 -6.11 13.52 14.04
CA MET A 12 -6.86 12.45 13.38
C MET A 12 -6.24 12.05 12.03
N HIS A 13 -5.64 12.99 11.32
CA HIS A 13 -4.92 12.73 10.08
C HIS A 13 -3.73 11.79 10.30
N ASP A 14 -2.96 12.01 11.36
CA ASP A 14 -1.82 11.16 11.73
C ASP A 14 -2.28 9.73 12.05
N ILE A 15 -3.44 9.58 12.71
CA ILE A 15 -4.02 8.28 13.05
C ILE A 15 -4.43 7.53 11.78
N VAL A 16 -5.11 8.20 10.85
CA VAL A 16 -5.51 7.59 9.57
C VAL A 16 -4.27 7.19 8.75
N LEU A 17 -3.24 8.03 8.71
CA LEU A 17 -1.96 7.73 8.09
C LEU A 17 -1.29 6.49 8.69
N MET A 18 -1.24 6.40 10.02
CA MET A 18 -0.67 5.24 10.71
C MET A 18 -1.44 3.95 10.40
N ILE A 19 -2.78 4.02 10.32
CA ILE A 19 -3.61 2.88 9.92
C ILE A 19 -3.29 2.47 8.48
N GLY A 20 -3.22 3.42 7.54
CA GLY A 20 -2.86 3.15 6.15
C GLY A 20 -1.49 2.47 6.02
N LEU A 21 -0.51 2.92 6.80
CA LEU A 21 0.82 2.33 6.85
C LEU A 21 0.79 0.87 7.35
N LEU A 22 0.00 0.60 8.40
CA LEU A 22 -0.17 -0.76 8.92
C LEU A 22 -0.85 -1.68 7.89
N VAL A 23 -1.89 -1.20 7.23
CA VAL A 23 -2.58 -1.95 6.16
C VAL A 23 -1.61 -2.28 5.02
N LEU A 24 -0.83 -1.30 4.56
CA LEU A 24 0.19 -1.51 3.53
C LEU A 24 1.22 -2.59 3.95
N TYR A 25 1.68 -2.55 5.20
CA TYR A 25 2.57 -3.58 5.72
C TYR A 25 1.94 -4.98 5.65
N PHE A 26 0.67 -5.11 6.06
CA PHE A 26 -0.04 -6.39 6.00
C PHE A 26 -0.21 -6.90 4.57
N GLU A 27 -0.54 -6.03 3.61
CA GLU A 27 -0.65 -6.40 2.19
C GLU A 27 0.70 -6.86 1.60
N ILE A 28 1.81 -6.19 1.93
CA ILE A 28 3.15 -6.64 1.52
C ILE A 28 3.49 -8.01 2.11
N VAL A 29 3.22 -8.25 3.39
CA VAL A 29 3.48 -9.57 4.00
C VAL A 29 2.57 -10.65 3.39
N LYS A 30 1.30 -10.34 3.16
CA LYS A 30 0.34 -11.26 2.55
C LYS A 30 0.73 -11.62 1.11
N SER A 31 1.16 -10.64 0.32
CA SER A 31 1.56 -10.85 -1.08
C SER A 31 2.80 -11.74 -1.24
N THR A 32 3.68 -11.81 -0.24
CA THR A 32 4.82 -12.77 -0.26
C THR A 32 4.39 -14.25 -0.15
N LYS A 33 3.17 -14.53 0.32
CA LYS A 33 2.62 -15.89 0.35
C LYS A 33 1.92 -16.18 -0.99
N THR A 34 2.69 -16.70 -1.94
CA THR A 34 2.20 -17.05 -3.29
C THR A 34 1.06 -18.08 -3.22
N GLY A 35 -0.14 -17.71 -3.67
CA GLY A 35 -1.34 -18.57 -3.77
C GLY A 35 -2.38 -17.99 -4.74
N SER A 36 -3.35 -18.78 -5.21
CA SER A 36 -4.32 -18.41 -6.27
C SER A 36 -5.20 -17.17 -6.00
N THR A 37 -5.12 -16.56 -4.82
CA THR A 37 -5.81 -15.31 -4.44
C THR A 37 -5.08 -14.04 -4.90
N THR A 38 -3.80 -14.13 -5.31
CA THR A 38 -2.92 -12.98 -5.62
C THR A 38 -3.41 -12.06 -6.74
N VAL A 39 -4.20 -12.57 -7.71
CA VAL A 39 -4.68 -11.75 -8.85
C VAL A 39 -5.81 -10.79 -8.43
N VAL A 40 -6.66 -11.22 -7.48
CA VAL A 40 -7.79 -10.41 -7.00
C VAL A 40 -7.31 -9.28 -6.10
N ASP A 41 -6.31 -9.54 -5.26
CA ASP A 41 -5.73 -8.53 -4.35
C ASP A 41 -5.07 -7.38 -5.13
N HIS A 42 -4.31 -7.65 -6.20
CA HIS A 42 -3.69 -6.59 -7.02
C HIS A 42 -4.70 -5.73 -7.78
N THR A 43 -5.82 -6.32 -8.17
CA THR A 43 -6.86 -5.58 -8.92
C THR A 43 -7.60 -4.63 -7.98
N LEU A 44 -7.85 -5.05 -6.74
CA LEU A 44 -8.48 -4.22 -5.72
C LEU A 44 -7.60 -3.03 -5.34
N SER A 45 -6.30 -3.25 -5.10
CA SER A 45 -5.37 -2.17 -4.75
C SER A 45 -5.18 -1.18 -5.91
N THR A 46 -5.20 -1.66 -7.15
CA THR A 46 -5.18 -0.79 -8.34
C THR A 46 -6.43 0.10 -8.40
N PHE A 47 -7.61 -0.45 -8.11
CA PHE A 47 -8.84 0.32 -8.08
C PHE A 47 -8.85 1.37 -6.96
N VAL A 48 -8.38 1.00 -5.76
CA VAL A 48 -8.22 1.92 -4.63
C VAL A 48 -7.26 3.05 -4.99
N PHE A 49 -6.12 2.75 -5.61
CA PHE A 49 -5.18 3.77 -6.07
C PHE A 49 -5.82 4.73 -7.08
N ILE A 50 -6.54 4.21 -8.06
CA ILE A 50 -7.24 5.05 -9.05
C ILE A 50 -8.28 5.94 -8.35
N ALA A 51 -9.04 5.43 -7.39
CA ALA A 51 -10.01 6.21 -6.63
C ALA A 51 -9.33 7.39 -5.89
N TYR A 52 -8.23 7.11 -5.16
CA TYR A 52 -7.44 8.16 -4.50
C TYR A 52 -6.89 9.19 -5.49
N LEU A 53 -6.39 8.75 -6.65
CA LEU A 53 -5.83 9.64 -7.65
C LEU A 53 -6.91 10.55 -8.28
N LEU A 54 -8.07 9.99 -8.59
CA LEU A 54 -9.19 10.74 -9.15
C LEU A 54 -9.78 11.72 -8.13
N GLU A 55 -10.03 11.29 -6.90
CA GLU A 55 -10.54 12.17 -5.84
C GLU A 55 -9.56 13.30 -5.55
N PHE A 56 -8.26 13.05 -5.49
CA PHE A 56 -7.26 14.11 -5.28
C PHE A 56 -7.26 15.15 -6.41
N LEU A 57 -7.41 14.71 -7.66
CA LEU A 57 -7.39 15.60 -8.81
C LEU A 57 -8.70 16.38 -9.00
N MET A 58 -9.83 15.79 -8.62
CA MET A 58 -11.16 16.32 -8.91
C MET A 58 -11.81 17.04 -7.72
N ALA A 59 -11.47 16.65 -6.48
CA ALA A 59 -12.13 17.15 -5.28
C ALA A 59 -11.18 18.04 -4.46
N PRO A 60 -11.38 19.38 -4.45
CA PRO A 60 -10.52 20.31 -3.70
C PRO A 60 -10.58 20.11 -2.17
N ILE A 61 -11.60 19.40 -1.68
CA ILE A 61 -11.78 19.11 -0.25
C ILE A 61 -10.83 18.04 0.28
N VAL A 62 -10.24 17.22 -0.59
CA VAL A 62 -9.27 16.17 -0.21
C VAL A 62 -7.84 16.52 -0.61
N ALA A 63 -7.58 17.79 -0.92
CA ALA A 63 -6.24 18.31 -1.24
C ALA A 63 -5.34 18.45 0.02
N ASP A 64 -5.27 17.39 0.83
CA ASP A 64 -4.47 17.29 2.03
C ASP A 64 -3.34 16.28 1.86
N SER A 65 -2.18 16.53 2.48
CA SER A 65 -1.01 15.63 2.38
C SER A 65 -1.31 14.22 2.86
N THR A 66 -2.22 14.05 3.84
CA THR A 66 -2.68 12.76 4.34
C THR A 66 -3.30 11.93 3.23
N PHE A 67 -4.18 12.54 2.43
CA PHE A 67 -4.88 11.88 1.36
C PHE A 67 -3.93 11.47 0.22
N VAL A 68 -2.98 12.35 -0.14
CA VAL A 68 -1.93 12.05 -1.11
C VAL A 68 -1.07 10.88 -0.66
N LEU A 69 -0.65 10.87 0.61
CA LEU A 69 0.20 9.82 1.16
C LEU A 69 -0.55 8.47 1.22
N LEU A 70 -1.84 8.44 1.53
CA LEU A 70 -2.66 7.22 1.42
C LEU A 70 -2.74 6.74 -0.04
N GLY A 71 -2.89 7.66 -0.99
CA GLY A 71 -2.77 7.35 -2.42
C GLY A 71 -1.41 6.76 -2.78
N CYS A 72 -0.30 7.35 -2.31
CA CYS A 72 1.04 6.78 -2.50
C CYS A 72 1.19 5.39 -1.86
N MET A 73 0.58 5.14 -0.71
CA MET A 73 0.57 3.81 -0.10
C MET A 73 -0.13 2.79 -1.00
N SER A 74 -1.31 3.13 -1.55
CA SER A 74 -2.01 2.25 -2.50
C SER A 74 -1.23 2.03 -3.81
N LEU A 75 -0.47 3.03 -4.29
CA LEU A 75 0.45 2.86 -5.42
C LEU A 75 1.57 1.87 -5.09
N LEU A 76 2.19 2.00 -3.91
CA LEU A 76 3.26 1.10 -3.48
C LEU A 76 2.76 -0.34 -3.35
N ASP A 77 1.52 -0.53 -2.90
CA ASP A 77 0.90 -1.84 -2.82
C ASP A 77 0.81 -2.53 -4.19
N VAL A 78 0.32 -1.80 -5.21
CA VAL A 78 0.27 -2.27 -6.60
C VAL A 78 1.66 -2.65 -7.12
N LEU A 79 2.66 -1.78 -6.92
CA LEU A 79 4.03 -2.02 -7.38
C LEU A 79 4.70 -3.23 -6.68
N ALA A 80 4.50 -3.35 -5.37
CA ALA A 80 4.99 -4.48 -4.60
C ALA A 80 4.36 -5.79 -5.08
N GLY A 81 3.04 -5.76 -5.31
CA GLY A 81 2.27 -6.88 -5.82
C GLY A 81 2.77 -7.42 -7.16
N PHE A 82 2.98 -6.54 -8.14
CA PHE A 82 3.56 -6.94 -9.43
C PHE A 82 4.99 -7.45 -9.30
N THR A 83 5.82 -6.78 -8.50
CA THR A 83 7.22 -7.18 -8.28
C THR A 83 7.31 -8.61 -7.72
N ILE A 84 6.51 -8.93 -6.71
CA ILE A 84 6.50 -10.26 -6.09
C ILE A 84 6.02 -11.33 -7.08
N THR A 85 4.97 -11.04 -7.86
CA THR A 85 4.47 -11.96 -8.90
C THR A 85 5.55 -12.29 -9.94
N ILE A 86 6.28 -11.27 -10.41
CA ILE A 86 7.37 -11.44 -11.38
C ILE A 86 8.52 -12.28 -10.79
N VAL A 87 8.91 -12.01 -9.54
CA VAL A 87 9.99 -12.75 -8.86
C VAL A 87 9.60 -14.20 -8.61
N ALA A 88 8.34 -14.46 -8.21
CA ALA A 88 7.82 -15.82 -8.02
C ALA A 88 7.88 -16.62 -9.33
N ALA A 89 7.39 -16.04 -10.44
CA ALA A 89 7.43 -16.69 -11.74
C ALA A 89 8.86 -17.05 -12.19
N ARG A 90 9.84 -16.13 -12.00
CA ARG A 90 11.26 -16.39 -12.31
C ARG A 90 11.85 -17.55 -11.52
N ARG A 91 11.49 -17.69 -10.24
CA ARG A 91 11.96 -18.79 -9.38
C ARG A 91 11.40 -20.14 -9.85
N ASP A 92 10.14 -20.19 -10.24
CA ASP A 92 9.50 -21.43 -10.73
C ASP A 92 10.19 -21.94 -12.01
N PHE A 93 10.58 -21.05 -12.93
CA PHE A 93 11.36 -21.42 -14.12
C PHE A 93 12.76 -21.96 -13.80
N SER A 94 13.40 -21.48 -12.72
CA SER A 94 14.72 -21.96 -12.30
C SER A 94 14.69 -23.35 -11.66
N VAL A 95 13.55 -23.78 -11.13
CA VAL A 95 13.42 -25.09 -10.45
C VAL A 95 12.98 -26.20 -11.42
N GLY A 96 12.30 -25.87 -12.52
CA GLY A 96 11.81 -26.85 -13.51
C GLY A 96 12.83 -27.31 -14.57
N GLY A 97 14.09 -26.88 -14.49
CA GLY A 97 15.13 -27.20 -15.47
C GLY A 97 16.20 -28.22 -15.04
N GLY A 98 15.97 -28.95 -13.94
CA GLY A 98 16.89 -29.96 -13.38
C GLY A 98 16.35 -31.38 -13.48
#